data_AF-A0ABD3T778-F1
#
_entry.id   AF-A0ABD3T778-F1
#
_cell.length_a   1.000
_cell.length_b   1.000
_cell.length_c   1.000
_cell.angle_alpha   90.00
_cell.angle_beta   90.00
_cell.angle_gamma   90.00
#
_symmetry.space_group_name_H-M   'P 1'
#
loop_
_entity.id
_entity.type
_entity.pdbx_description
1 polymer ?
#
loop_
_entity_poly.entity_id
_entity_poly.type
_entity_poly.pdbx_seq_one_letter_code
_entity_poly.pdbx_strand_id
1 'polypeptide(L)'
;MDWQAFDHCIIAKNSSFEFGKDSLNKLIRRFSRIIPNCQESVISKIGEQYDDFKFLIAEKVKTGSIQTFTDVVSCVMKNKDMKELSILLDICGTFQASSADCERGFSLMNSIKTKSRNKLQVNHLDNLMRIKFYLSSGSTVDLDAVYKPWTTHKDRCEYSPIN
;
A
#
# COMPACT_ATOMS: atom_id res chain seq x y z
N MET A 1 7.46 -12.82 5.70
CA MET A 1 7.67 -11.76 4.69
C MET A 1 8.79 -10.86 5.17
N ASP A 2 9.73 -10.47 4.33
CA ASP A 2 10.92 -9.70 4.75
C ASP A 2 10.58 -8.35 5.42
N TRP A 3 9.38 -7.80 5.13
CA TRP A 3 8.85 -6.59 5.74
C TRP A 3 8.56 -6.69 7.25
N GLN A 4 8.55 -7.89 7.83
CA GLN A 4 8.43 -8.07 9.28
C GLN A 4 9.55 -7.40 10.07
N ALA A 5 10.68 -7.07 9.41
CA ALA A 5 11.76 -6.26 9.98
C ALA A 5 11.29 -4.87 10.44
N PHE A 6 10.18 -4.34 9.89
CA PHE A 6 9.63 -3.02 10.24
C PHE A 6 8.33 -3.09 11.06
N ASP A 7 7.95 -4.27 11.53
CA ASP A 7 6.75 -4.44 12.34
C ASP A 7 6.97 -3.91 13.76
N HIS A 8 6.35 -2.78 14.08
CA HIS A 8 6.49 -2.09 15.36
C HIS A 8 6.03 -2.94 16.57
N CYS A 9 5.02 -3.80 16.39
CA CYS A 9 4.56 -4.70 17.45
C CYS A 9 5.60 -5.80 17.72
N ILE A 10 6.23 -6.33 16.67
CA ILE A 10 7.26 -7.36 16.81
C ILE A 10 8.54 -6.73 17.39
N ILE A 11 8.99 -5.59 16.85
CA ILE A 11 10.17 -4.86 17.34
C ILE A 11 10.05 -4.53 18.82
N ALA A 12 8.89 -4.01 19.27
CA ALA A 12 8.70 -3.66 20.67
C ALA A 12 8.74 -4.87 21.62
N LYS A 13 8.44 -6.08 21.12
CA LYS A 13 8.48 -7.35 21.87
C LYS A 13 9.83 -8.06 21.78
N ASN A 14 10.65 -7.74 20.78
CA ASN A 14 11.90 -8.43 20.51
C ASN A 14 13.09 -7.57 20.95
N SER A 15 13.76 -7.99 22.02
CA SER A 15 14.96 -7.34 22.55
C SER A 15 16.27 -7.82 21.89
N SER A 16 16.18 -8.71 20.89
CA SER A 16 17.36 -9.22 20.19
C SER A 16 17.93 -8.19 19.22
N PHE A 17 19.21 -7.89 19.37
CA PHE A 17 19.94 -7.01 18.45
C PHE A 17 20.02 -7.57 17.02
N GLU A 18 19.95 -8.89 16.86
CA GLU A 18 20.01 -9.55 15.55
C GLU A 18 18.66 -9.57 14.81
N PHE A 19 17.57 -9.18 15.49
CA PHE A 19 16.24 -9.24 14.91
C PHE A 19 16.13 -8.41 13.63
N GLY A 20 15.69 -9.08 12.56
CA GLY A 20 15.37 -8.46 11.28
C GLY A 20 16.57 -8.04 10.44
N LYS A 21 17.82 -8.26 10.86
CA LYS A 21 19.02 -7.93 10.05
C LYS A 21 19.08 -8.73 8.75
N ASP A 22 18.80 -10.04 8.79
CA ASP A 22 18.75 -10.87 7.57
C ASP A 22 17.65 -10.41 6.61
N SER A 23 16.47 -10.11 7.15
CA SER A 23 15.35 -9.55 6.38
C SER A 23 15.68 -8.19 5.79
N LEU A 24 16.33 -7.30 6.56
CA LEU A 24 16.81 -6.01 6.07
C LEU A 24 17.80 -6.18 4.91
N ASN A 25 18.77 -7.09 5.04
CA ASN A 25 19.72 -7.39 3.98
C ASN A 25 19.04 -7.92 2.71
N LYS A 26 18.02 -8.78 2.85
CA LYS A 26 17.20 -9.23 1.73
C LYS A 26 16.46 -8.08 1.05
N LEU A 27 15.91 -7.14 1.83
CA LEU A 27 15.24 -5.95 1.31
C LEU A 27 16.20 -5.02 0.58
N ILE A 28 17.36 -4.72 1.16
CA ILE A 28 18.42 -3.93 0.52
C ILE A 28 18.82 -4.55 -0.82
N ARG A 29 19.07 -5.86 -0.85
CA ARG A 29 19.42 -6.57 -2.09
C ARG A 29 18.32 -6.46 -3.14
N ARG A 30 17.07 -6.67 -2.73
CA ARG A 30 15.89 -6.63 -3.60
C ARG A 30 15.66 -5.24 -4.21
N PHE A 31 15.88 -4.18 -3.43
CA PHE A 31 15.63 -2.80 -3.84
C PHE A 31 16.90 -2.01 -4.18
N SER A 32 18.03 -2.70 -4.35
CA SER A 32 19.34 -2.12 -4.71
C SER A 32 19.30 -1.20 -5.94
N ARG A 33 18.41 -1.48 -6.90
CA ARG A 33 18.23 -0.64 -8.10
C ARG A 33 17.45 0.66 -7.86
N ILE A 34 16.68 0.72 -6.76
CA ILE A 34 15.84 1.87 -6.40
C ILE A 34 16.56 2.75 -5.37
N ILE A 35 17.39 2.14 -4.51
CA ILE A 35 18.21 2.85 -3.53
C ILE A 35 19.24 3.72 -4.29
N PRO A 36 19.20 5.05 -4.14
CA PRO A 36 20.14 5.95 -4.80
C PRO A 36 21.57 5.64 -4.36
N ASN A 37 22.49 5.47 -5.32
CA ASN A 37 23.90 5.19 -5.06
C ASN A 37 24.09 4.05 -4.04
N CYS A 38 23.47 2.89 -4.28
CA CYS A 38 23.57 1.67 -3.47
C CYS A 38 25.02 1.12 -3.42
N GLN A 39 25.90 1.84 -2.74
CA GLN A 39 27.29 1.51 -2.44
C GLN A 39 27.38 0.88 -1.05
N GLU A 40 28.47 0.19 -0.78
CA GLU A 40 28.78 -0.42 0.52
C GLU A 40 28.58 0.57 1.69
N SER A 41 28.96 1.84 1.48
CA SER A 41 28.82 2.91 2.46
C SER A 41 27.37 3.21 2.85
N VAL A 42 26.44 3.18 1.89
CA VAL A 42 25.00 3.39 2.13
C VAL A 42 24.42 2.17 2.85
N ILE A 43 24.83 0.96 2.45
CA ILE A 43 24.37 -0.29 3.09
C ILE A 43 24.79 -0.33 4.57
N SER A 44 26.03 0.04 4.88
CA SER A 44 26.52 0.14 6.27
C SER A 44 25.68 1.12 7.08
N LYS A 45 25.43 2.32 6.54
CA LYS A 45 24.60 3.33 7.20
C LYS A 45 23.16 2.87 7.43
N ILE A 46 22.55 2.15 6.48
CA ILE A 46 21.21 1.57 6.66
C ILE A 46 21.22 0.58 7.83
N GLY A 47 22.28 -0.23 7.95
CA GLY A 47 22.46 -1.15 9.07
C GLY A 47 22.56 -0.42 10.41
N GLU A 48 23.41 0.61 10.51
CA GLU A 48 23.57 1.44 11.71
C GLU A 48 22.24 2.12 12.10
N GLN A 49 21.58 2.76 11.14
CA GLN A 49 20.29 3.43 11.35
C GLN A 49 19.19 2.45 11.75
N TYR A 50 19.24 1.21 11.27
CA TYR A 50 18.26 0.19 11.62
C TYR A 50 18.37 -0.23 13.10
N ASP A 51 19.57 -0.23 13.66
CA ASP A 51 19.75 -0.47 15.09
C ASP A 51 19.13 0.66 15.92
N ASP A 52 19.43 1.91 15.59
CA ASP A 52 18.81 3.10 16.22
C ASP A 52 17.28 3.13 16.06
N PHE A 53 16.80 2.74 14.88
CA PHE A 53 15.38 2.62 14.58
C PHE A 53 14.67 1.64 15.52
N LYS A 54 15.24 0.46 15.76
CA LYS A 54 14.63 -0.52 16.68
C LYS A 54 14.45 0.05 18.08
N PHE A 55 15.46 0.76 18.59
CA PHE A 55 15.38 1.40 19.91
C PHE A 55 14.31 2.48 19.94
N LEU A 56 14.30 3.37 18.93
CA LEU A 56 13.31 4.44 18.79
C LEU A 56 11.88 3.88 18.75
N ILE A 57 11.62 2.87 17.91
CA ILE A 57 10.29 2.27 17.79
C ILE A 57 9.89 1.57 19.08
N ALA A 58 10.78 0.81 19.71
CA ALA A 58 10.47 0.14 20.97
C ALA A 58 10.09 1.14 22.07
N GLU A 59 10.79 2.29 22.17
CA GLU A 59 10.44 3.36 23.10
C GLU A 59 9.11 4.03 22.75
N LYS A 60 8.91 4.39 21.48
CA LYS A 60 7.71 5.09 21.01
C LYS A 60 6.44 4.24 21.09
N VAL A 61 6.55 2.91 20.94
CA VAL A 61 5.45 1.97 21.17
C VAL A 61 5.13 1.88 22.66
N LYS A 62 6.14 1.79 23.54
CA LYS A 62 5.93 1.77 25.00
C LYS A 62 5.23 3.02 25.52
N THR A 63 5.55 4.18 24.97
CA THR A 63 4.90 5.46 25.30
C THR A 63 3.52 5.63 24.63
N GLY A 64 3.10 4.68 23.80
CA GLY A 64 1.82 4.72 23.08
C GLY A 64 1.78 5.72 21.91
N SER A 65 2.92 6.32 21.55
CA SER A 65 3.04 7.30 20.47
C SER A 65 2.99 6.67 19.07
N ILE A 66 3.29 5.37 18.97
CA ILE A 66 3.20 4.58 17.73
C ILE A 66 2.21 3.45 17.95
N GLN A 67 1.15 3.43 17.15
CA GLN A 67 0.13 2.38 17.16
C GLN A 67 -0.09 1.77 15.78
N THR A 68 0.35 2.46 14.73
CA THR A 68 0.16 2.06 13.34
C THR A 68 1.47 2.13 12.57
N PHE A 69 1.53 1.42 11.43
CA PHE A 69 2.67 1.52 10.52
C PHE A 69 2.82 2.93 9.93
N THR A 70 1.71 3.67 9.75
CA THR A 70 1.74 5.07 9.33
C THR A 70 2.48 5.95 10.34
N ASP A 71 2.33 5.69 11.64
CA ASP A 71 3.06 6.40 12.69
C ASP A 71 4.56 6.10 12.63
N VAL A 72 4.93 4.84 12.33
CA VAL A 72 6.32 4.42 12.11
C VAL A 72 6.94 5.21 10.97
N VAL A 73 6.31 5.19 9.79
CA VAL A 73 6.79 5.92 8.61
C VAL A 73 6.90 7.42 8.92
N SER A 74 5.88 8.00 9.54
CA SER A 74 5.87 9.42 9.91
C SER A 74 6.97 9.79 10.90
N CYS A 75 7.26 8.90 11.86
CA CYS A 75 8.32 9.09 12.85
C CYS A 75 9.70 9.09 12.19
N VAL A 76 9.96 8.11 11.31
CA VAL A 76 11.26 7.98 10.64
C VAL A 76 11.45 9.09 9.61
N MET A 77 10.43 9.46 8.85
CA MET A 77 10.51 10.54 7.86
C MET A 77 10.80 11.92 8.49
N LYS A 78 10.40 12.14 9.74
CA LYS A 78 10.73 13.36 10.50
C LYS A 78 12.14 13.32 11.08
N ASN A 79 12.74 12.15 11.23
CA ASN A 79 14.05 11.98 11.81
C ASN A 79 15.15 12.12 10.75
N LYS A 80 15.96 13.19 10.84
CA LYS A 80 17.04 13.48 9.88
C LYS A 80 18.21 12.49 9.95
N ASP A 81 18.33 11.75 11.05
CA ASP A 81 19.41 10.81 11.27
C ASP A 81 19.15 9.44 10.63
N MET A 82 17.93 9.22 10.10
CA MET A 82 17.47 7.95 9.52
C MET A 82 17.17 8.05 8.01
N LYS A 83 17.86 8.95 7.28
CA LYS A 83 17.57 9.25 5.87
C LYS A 83 17.76 8.06 4.93
N GLU A 84 18.80 7.27 5.13
CA GLU A 84 19.09 6.13 4.27
C GLU A 84 18.07 5.00 4.52
N LEU A 85 17.70 4.77 5.78
CA LEU A 85 16.65 3.81 6.16
C LEU A 85 15.25 4.27 5.72
N SER A 86 14.97 5.58 5.72
CA SER A 86 13.66 6.12 5.36
C SER A 86 13.26 5.77 3.93
N ILE A 87 14.22 5.59 3.02
CA ILE A 87 13.98 5.16 1.63
C ILE A 87 13.33 3.77 1.61
N LEU A 88 13.83 2.83 2.42
CA LEU A 88 13.25 1.48 2.50
C LEU A 88 11.84 1.53 3.07
N LEU A 89 11.62 2.32 4.12
CA LEU A 89 10.30 2.51 4.73
C LEU A 89 9.29 3.18 3.80
N ASP A 90 9.74 4.11 2.96
CA ASP A 90 8.90 4.75 1.94
C ASP A 90 8.39 3.74 0.90
N ILE A 91 9.30 2.89 0.44
CA ILE A 91 8.98 1.78 -0.47
C ILE A 91 7.96 0.85 0.21
N CYS A 92 8.19 0.47 1.48
CA CYS A 92 7.23 -0.33 2.25
C CYS A 92 5.84 0.31 2.29
N GLY A 93 5.78 1.59 2.69
CA GLY A 93 4.55 2.32 2.85
C GLY A 93 3.76 2.42 1.54
N THR A 94 4.47 2.68 0.44
CA THR A 94 3.87 2.74 -0.90
C THR A 94 3.27 1.40 -1.33
N PHE A 95 3.99 0.29 -1.12
CA PHE A 95 3.48 -1.03 -1.45
C PHE A 95 2.26 -1.42 -0.60
N GLN A 96 2.28 -1.14 0.70
CA GLN A 96 1.14 -1.44 1.58
C GLN A 96 -0.10 -0.61 1.23
N ALA A 97 0.08 0.69 0.93
CA ALA A 97 -1.01 1.54 0.48
C ALA A 97 -1.62 0.99 -0.82
N SER A 98 -0.79 0.64 -1.80
CA SER A 98 -1.23 0.08 -3.07
C SER A 98 -1.94 -1.27 -2.92
N SER A 99 -1.43 -2.18 -2.08
CA SER A 99 -2.07 -3.50 -1.88
C SER A 99 -3.42 -3.39 -1.18
N ALA A 100 -3.54 -2.51 -0.18
CA ALA A 100 -4.80 -2.30 0.53
C ALA A 100 -5.91 -1.81 -0.40
N ASP A 101 -5.59 -0.92 -1.34
CA ASP A 101 -6.56 -0.44 -2.32
C ASP A 101 -6.95 -1.54 -3.34
N CYS A 102 -6.01 -2.38 -3.75
CA CYS A 102 -6.31 -3.56 -4.57
C CYS A 102 -7.26 -4.54 -3.86
N GLU A 103 -7.00 -4.85 -2.58
CA GLU A 103 -7.83 -5.75 -1.76
C GLU A 103 -9.25 -5.19 -1.54
N ARG A 104 -9.37 -3.87 -1.33
CA ARG A 104 -10.67 -3.19 -1.31
C ARG A 104 -11.37 -3.31 -2.66
N GLY A 105 -10.65 -3.12 -3.76
CA GLY A 105 -11.17 -3.31 -5.11
C GLY A 105 -11.69 -4.72 -5.35
N PHE A 106 -10.97 -5.75 -4.91
CA PHE A 106 -11.43 -7.15 -5.01
C PHE A 106 -12.62 -7.44 -4.11
N SER A 107 -12.65 -6.89 -2.90
CA SER A 107 -13.79 -7.03 -1.99
C SER A 107 -15.05 -6.37 -2.57
N LEU A 108 -14.88 -5.19 -3.19
CA LEU A 108 -15.93 -4.49 -3.91
C LEU A 108 -16.43 -5.30 -5.12
N MET A 109 -15.49 -5.86 -5.88
CA MET A 109 -15.80 -6.75 -7.00
C MET A 109 -16.60 -7.95 -6.53
N ASN A 110 -16.25 -8.57 -5.38
CA ASN A 110 -16.98 -9.71 -4.82
C ASN A 110 -18.36 -9.33 -4.26
N SER A 111 -18.53 -8.11 -3.75
CA SER A 111 -19.85 -7.59 -3.37
C SER A 111 -20.76 -7.41 -4.59
N ILE A 112 -20.19 -7.03 -5.73
CA ILE A 112 -20.92 -6.88 -6.99
C ILE A 112 -21.15 -8.28 -7.63
N LYS A 113 -20.10 -9.07 -7.81
CA LYS A 113 -20.16 -10.43 -8.33
C LYS A 113 -20.48 -11.41 -7.21
N THR A 114 -21.76 -11.61 -6.96
CA THR A 114 -22.23 -12.67 -6.08
C THR A 114 -22.24 -14.02 -6.82
N LYS A 115 -22.37 -15.13 -6.07
CA LYS A 115 -22.47 -16.48 -6.66
C LYS A 115 -23.60 -16.61 -7.70
N SER A 116 -24.70 -15.86 -7.54
CA SER A 116 -25.83 -15.82 -8.49
C SER A 116 -25.66 -14.79 -9.62
N ARG A 117 -24.79 -13.79 -9.45
CA ARG A 117 -24.52 -12.71 -10.43
C ARG A 117 -23.05 -12.70 -10.83
N ASN A 118 -22.61 -13.77 -11.49
CA ASN A 118 -21.20 -13.98 -11.87
C ASN A 118 -20.89 -13.63 -13.35
N LYS A 119 -21.88 -13.66 -14.25
CA LYS A 119 -21.75 -13.31 -15.68
C LYS A 119 -22.00 -11.83 -15.94
N LEU A 120 -21.10 -10.97 -15.47
CA LEU A 120 -21.08 -9.55 -15.83
C LEU A 120 -20.01 -9.31 -16.90
N GLN A 121 -20.37 -8.59 -17.97
CA GLN A 121 -19.39 -8.10 -18.94
C GLN A 121 -18.37 -7.19 -18.22
N VAL A 122 -17.11 -7.25 -18.65
CA VAL A 122 -16.00 -6.51 -18.02
C VAL A 122 -16.30 -5.02 -17.91
N ASN A 123 -16.82 -4.41 -18.98
CA ASN A 123 -17.18 -2.99 -19.01
C ASN A 123 -18.31 -2.65 -18.03
N HIS A 124 -19.29 -3.53 -17.88
CA HIS A 124 -20.41 -3.32 -16.97
C HIS A 124 -19.97 -3.48 -15.50
N LEU A 125 -19.05 -4.42 -15.23
CA LEU A 125 -18.42 -4.57 -13.93
C LEU A 125 -17.60 -3.35 -13.55
N ASP A 126 -16.77 -2.83 -14.48
CA ASP A 126 -15.94 -1.64 -14.24
C ASP A 126 -16.81 -0.42 -13.88
N ASN A 127 -17.89 -0.18 -14.63
CA ASN A 127 -18.85 0.88 -14.32
C ASN A 127 -19.49 0.72 -12.94
N LEU A 128 -19.94 -0.50 -12.60
CA LEU A 128 -20.52 -0.78 -11.29
C LEU A 128 -19.51 -0.61 -10.15
N MET A 129 -18.25 -1.04 -10.36
CA MET A 129 -17.17 -0.86 -9.40
C MET A 129 -16.87 0.62 -9.18
N ARG A 130 -16.78 1.43 -10.24
CA ARG A 130 -16.60 2.89 -10.11
C ARG A 130 -17.74 3.53 -9.31
N ILE A 131 -18.99 3.28 -9.69
CA ILE A 131 -20.16 3.85 -9.00
C ILE A 131 -20.16 3.48 -7.52
N LYS A 132 -20.01 2.18 -7.21
CA LYS A 132 -19.98 1.70 -5.82
C LYS A 132 -18.80 2.26 -5.03
N PHE A 133 -17.62 2.39 -5.64
CA PHE A 133 -16.44 2.93 -4.99
C PHE A 133 -16.64 4.41 -4.59
N TYR A 134 -17.20 5.23 -5.49
CA TYR A 134 -17.51 6.64 -5.19
C TYR A 134 -18.61 6.79 -4.12
N LEU A 135 -19.65 5.94 -4.15
CA LEU A 135 -20.67 5.92 -3.10
C LEU A 135 -20.10 5.52 -1.73
N SER A 136 -19.19 4.55 -1.70
CA SER A 136 -18.57 4.06 -0.45
C SER A 136 -17.52 5.01 0.13
N SER A 137 -16.96 5.92 -0.67
CA SER A 137 -15.99 6.93 -0.22
C SER A 137 -16.65 8.21 0.31
N GLY A 138 -17.99 8.26 0.41
CA GLY A 138 -18.72 9.40 0.98
C GLY A 138 -18.77 10.63 0.06
N SER A 139 -18.29 10.52 -1.17
CA SER A 139 -18.34 11.58 -2.17
C SER A 139 -19.73 11.63 -2.80
N THR A 140 -20.32 12.82 -2.97
CA THR A 140 -21.54 12.99 -3.78
C THR A 140 -21.21 12.61 -5.22
N VAL A 141 -21.77 11.50 -5.70
CA VAL A 141 -21.62 11.07 -7.09
C VAL A 141 -22.31 12.10 -7.96
N ASP A 142 -21.53 12.80 -8.80
CA ASP A 142 -22.09 13.52 -9.93
C ASP A 142 -22.62 12.47 -10.93
N LEU A 143 -23.92 12.20 -10.82
CA LEU A 143 -24.60 11.23 -11.67
C LEU A 143 -24.54 11.64 -13.14
N ASP A 144 -24.44 12.95 -13.45
CA ASP A 144 -24.33 13.43 -14.83
C ASP A 144 -22.95 13.14 -15.43
N ALA A 145 -21.89 13.20 -14.62
CA ALA A 145 -20.54 12.80 -15.04
C ALA A 145 -20.41 11.30 -15.33
N VAL A 146 -21.23 10.45 -14.69
CA VAL A 146 -21.29 9.00 -14.95
C VAL A 146 -22.26 8.67 -16.09
N TYR A 147 -23.37 9.41 -16.19
CA TYR A 147 -24.44 9.17 -17.17
C TYR A 147 -24.03 9.56 -18.60
N LYS A 148 -23.27 10.65 -18.78
CA LYS A 148 -22.80 11.10 -20.10
C LYS A 148 -21.90 10.07 -20.81
N PRO A 149 -20.86 9.49 -20.17
CA PRO A 149 -20.11 8.39 -20.76
C PRO A 149 -20.96 7.13 -21.00
N TRP A 150 -21.90 6.82 -20.10
CA TRP A 150 -22.75 5.63 -20.20
C TRP A 150 -23.69 5.68 -21.41
N THR A 151 -24.36 6.82 -21.63
CA THR A 151 -25.24 7.03 -22.79
C THR A 151 -24.44 6.98 -24.10
N THR A 152 -23.27 7.62 -24.15
CA THR A 152 -22.38 7.61 -25.32
C THR A 152 -21.89 6.20 -25.70
N HIS A 153 -21.81 5.27 -24.74
CA HIS A 153 -21.43 3.87 -24.99
C HIS A 153 -22.62 2.93 -25.25
N LYS A 154 -23.85 3.31 -24.87
CA LYS A 154 -25.05 2.50 -25.08
C LYS A 154 -25.46 2.46 -26.57
N ASP A 155 -25.23 3.55 -27.29
CA ASP A 155 -25.57 3.69 -28.71
C ASP A 155 -24.70 2.84 -29.66
N ARG A 156 -23.72 2.07 -29.13
CA ARG A 156 -22.95 1.10 -29.93
C ARG A 156 -23.62 -0.28 -30.08
N CYS A 157 -24.77 -0.52 -29.46
CA CYS A 157 -25.44 -1.83 -29.50
C CYS A 157 -26.87 -1.83 -30.05
N GLU A 158 -27.36 -0.73 -30.63
CA GLU A 158 -28.66 -0.73 -31.31
C GLU A 158 -28.45 -0.31 -32.77
N TYR A 159 -29.05 -1.06 -33.70
CA TYR A 159 -29.00 -0.94 -35.17
C TYR A 159 -27.88 -1.67 -35.91
N SER A 160 -28.03 -2.99 -36.03
CA SER A 160 -27.85 -3.64 -37.34
C SER A 160 -29.24 -3.82 -37.97
N PRO A 161 -29.58 -3.15 -39.08
CA PRO A 161 -30.77 -3.47 -39.83
C PRO A 161 -30.62 -4.87 -40.44
N ILE A 162 -31.64 -5.70 -40.25
CA ILE A 162 -31.78 -6.99 -40.93
C ILE A 162 -32.02 -6.68 -42.41
N ASN A 163 -31.10 -7.10 -43.28
CA ASN A 163 -31.32 -7.27 -44.71
C ASN A 163 -31.48 -8.76 -44.99
#